data_AF-A0A183KAT1-F1
#
_entry.id   AF-A0A183KAT1-F1
#
_cell.length_a   1.000
_cell.length_b   1.000
_cell.length_c   1.000
_cell.angle_alpha   90.00
_cell.angle_beta   90.00
_cell.angle_gamma   90.00
#
_symmetry.space_group_name_H-M   'P 1'
#
loop_
_entity.id
_entity.type
_entity.pdbx_description
1 polymer ?
#
loop_
_entity_poly.entity_id
_entity_poly.type
_entity_poly.pdbx_seq_one_letter_code
_entity_poly.pdbx_strand_id
1 'polypeptide(L)'
;MKTSTSNREHGIKLTGWKQLDYLDLTDDLALLSHTHQQMQMKTTSVAAASASAGYWSPCAPLVWNQGFPTPLGGLFVYTNPVRAPDIGFSSSQFHKQHPPTRGGSDIDTISVVKILRVSRVLRPLRAINRAKGLKHVVQCVVVAVKSIGKIMMVTFLLEFMFAVIGVQLFAGKFHSCTDSSRLVPSQCHGQYITYELGDISRPVVLARVWLNNPLNFDNVPNAMLTLFAVSTFEGWPGLLYRSIDSYAEDYGSVYNNRPIVVIFYVAYIIVIAFFMINIFVGFVIVTFQQEGEQEYRNCELDKNQIYNYP
;
A
#
# COMPACT_ATOMS: atom_id res chain seq x y z
N MET A 1 88.86 19.25 -30.91
CA MET A 1 89.18 19.86 -29.59
C MET A 1 87.84 20.06 -28.86
N LYS A 2 87.77 19.68 -27.59
CA LYS A 2 86.54 19.37 -26.80
C LYS A 2 85.83 20.60 -26.22
N THR A 3 84.51 20.48 -25.99
CA THR A 3 83.62 20.93 -24.87
C THR A 3 82.16 20.84 -25.39
N SER A 4 81.07 20.47 -24.69
CA SER A 4 80.64 20.56 -23.28
C SER A 4 79.42 19.62 -23.00
N THR A 5 79.36 19.06 -21.78
CA THR A 5 78.20 18.77 -20.87
C THR A 5 76.89 18.19 -21.45
N SER A 6 76.55 16.90 -21.26
CA SER A 6 76.02 16.18 -20.07
C SER A 6 74.54 16.43 -19.72
N ASN A 7 73.74 15.37 -19.90
CA ASN A 7 72.28 15.28 -19.88
C ASN A 7 71.79 14.82 -18.48
N ARG A 8 70.78 15.49 -17.93
CA ARG A 8 70.04 15.25 -16.68
C ARG A 8 68.60 14.90 -17.13
N GLU A 9 67.80 13.94 -16.65
CA GLU A 9 67.69 13.20 -15.40
C GLU A 9 67.03 11.83 -15.67
N HIS A 10 67.43 10.80 -14.92
CA HIS A 10 66.85 9.45 -14.92
C HIS A 10 65.89 9.28 -13.74
N GLY A 11 64.92 8.39 -13.92
CA GLY A 11 63.70 8.27 -13.11
C GLY A 11 63.88 7.87 -11.65
N ILE A 12 63.07 8.52 -10.80
CA ILE A 12 62.58 8.02 -9.51
C ILE A 12 61.21 8.66 -9.30
N LYS A 13 60.10 7.97 -9.61
CA LYS A 13 58.72 8.30 -9.17
C LYS A 13 57.71 7.31 -9.78
N LEU A 14 57.71 6.03 -9.36
CA LEU A 14 56.57 5.15 -9.65
C LEU A 14 56.37 3.95 -8.70
N THR A 15 56.98 3.96 -7.51
CA THR A 15 56.79 2.91 -6.50
C THR A 15 56.07 3.39 -5.23
N GLY A 16 56.02 4.71 -4.96
CA GLY A 16 55.39 5.25 -3.76
C GLY A 16 53.85 5.38 -3.82
N TRP A 17 53.29 5.70 -4.99
CA TRP A 17 51.85 5.98 -5.12
C TRP A 17 50.98 4.72 -5.06
N LYS A 18 51.46 3.58 -5.60
CA LYS A 18 50.76 2.29 -5.45
C LYS A 18 50.78 1.75 -4.02
N GLN A 19 51.76 2.17 -3.22
CA GLN A 19 51.89 1.73 -1.82
C GLN A 19 50.94 2.51 -0.89
N LEU A 20 50.70 3.80 -1.18
CA LEU A 20 49.80 4.67 -0.42
C LEU A 20 48.32 4.29 -0.62
N ASP A 21 47.90 4.01 -1.86
CA ASP A 21 46.52 3.58 -2.13
C ASP A 21 46.18 2.22 -1.50
N TYR A 22 47.18 1.35 -1.30
CA TYR A 22 46.98 0.03 -0.69
C TYR A 22 46.86 0.10 0.84
N LEU A 23 47.57 1.04 1.48
CA LEU A 23 47.46 1.27 2.93
C LEU A 23 46.11 1.88 3.30
N ASP A 24 45.63 2.86 2.54
CA ASP A 24 44.35 3.55 2.78
C ASP A 24 43.16 2.57 2.67
N LEU A 25 43.20 1.68 1.67
CA LEU A 25 42.17 0.65 1.49
C LEU A 25 42.18 -0.42 2.59
N THR A 26 43.35 -0.79 3.12
CA THR A 26 43.45 -1.76 4.22
C THR A 26 42.99 -1.19 5.55
N ASP A 27 43.22 0.10 5.79
CA ASP A 27 42.77 0.78 7.01
C ASP A 27 41.24 0.96 7.02
N ASP A 28 40.63 1.27 5.86
CA ASP A 28 39.17 1.33 5.72
C ASP A 28 38.48 -0.03 5.87
N LEU A 29 39.08 -1.11 5.35
CA LEU A 29 38.59 -2.49 5.55
C LEU A 29 38.72 -2.96 7.01
N ALA A 30 39.80 -2.55 7.70
CA ALA A 30 39.97 -2.82 9.13
C ALA A 30 38.94 -2.06 9.98
N LEU A 31 38.61 -0.82 9.60
CA LEU A 31 37.57 0.00 10.23
C LEU A 31 36.16 -0.59 10.02
N LEU A 32 35.86 -1.11 8.83
CA LEU A 32 34.60 -1.81 8.53
C LEU A 32 34.48 -3.15 9.28
N SER A 33 35.58 -3.90 9.43
CA SER A 33 35.61 -5.13 10.24
C SER A 33 35.36 -4.84 11.73
N HIS A 34 36.00 -3.79 12.26
CA HIS A 34 35.82 -3.38 13.66
C HIS A 34 34.40 -2.88 13.96
N THR A 35 33.79 -2.13 13.04
CA THR A 35 32.40 -1.66 13.18
C THR A 35 31.41 -2.81 13.08
N HIS A 36 31.66 -3.81 12.22
CA HIS A 36 30.84 -5.01 12.12
C HIS A 36 30.95 -5.89 13.38
N GLN A 37 32.15 -6.05 13.96
CA GLN A 37 32.34 -6.74 15.24
C GLN A 37 31.69 -6.00 16.42
N GLN A 38 31.71 -4.66 16.44
CA GLN A 38 31.01 -3.88 17.46
C GLN A 38 29.48 -3.94 17.34
N MET A 39 28.93 -4.02 16.13
CA MET A 39 27.50 -4.26 15.92
C MET A 39 27.08 -5.67 16.36
N GLN A 40 27.89 -6.70 16.11
CA GLN A 40 27.58 -8.06 16.55
C GLN A 40 27.66 -8.24 18.08
N MET A 41 28.62 -7.62 18.76
CA MET A 41 28.72 -7.64 20.23
C MET A 41 27.58 -6.86 20.93
N LYS A 42 27.06 -5.79 20.32
CA LYS A 42 25.87 -5.08 20.83
C LYS A 42 24.57 -5.83 20.56
N THR A 43 24.51 -6.68 19.54
CA THR A 43 23.32 -7.51 19.27
C THR A 43 23.25 -8.73 20.18
N THR A 44 24.41 -9.31 20.55
CA THR A 44 24.48 -10.42 21.53
C THR A 44 24.28 -9.97 22.98
N SER A 45 24.65 -8.75 23.36
CA SER A 45 24.37 -8.23 24.71
C SER A 45 22.89 -7.92 24.95
N VAL A 46 22.16 -7.50 23.90
CA VAL A 46 20.70 -7.27 23.99
C VAL A 46 19.93 -8.60 24.02
N ALA A 47 20.42 -9.63 23.32
CA ALA A 47 19.88 -10.99 23.43
C ALA A 47 20.18 -11.65 24.80
N ALA A 48 21.33 -11.34 25.42
CA ALA A 48 21.68 -11.79 26.77
C ALA A 48 20.91 -11.04 27.88
N ALA A 49 20.54 -9.77 27.66
CA ALA A 49 19.73 -8.99 28.60
C ALA A 49 18.23 -9.38 28.58
N SER A 50 17.74 -10.02 27.50
CA SER A 50 16.41 -10.63 27.46
C SER A 50 16.32 -12.01 28.14
N ALA A 51 17.45 -12.58 28.59
CA ALA A 51 17.53 -13.93 29.16
C ALA A 51 17.58 -13.97 30.70
N SER A 52 17.46 -12.84 31.41
CA SER A 52 17.58 -12.77 32.88
C SER A 52 16.35 -12.26 33.65
N ALA A 53 15.18 -12.15 33.02
CA ALA A 53 13.91 -11.96 33.74
C ALA A 53 12.97 -13.14 33.46
N GLY A 54 13.10 -14.19 34.27
CA GLY A 54 12.38 -15.45 34.09
C GLY A 54 10.87 -15.34 34.26
N TYR A 55 10.12 -16.13 33.48
CA TYR A 55 9.43 -17.33 33.99
C TYR A 55 8.93 -18.17 32.78
N TRP A 56 8.82 -19.48 33.00
CA TRP A 56 8.36 -20.56 32.09
C TRP A 56 9.46 -21.31 31.30
N SER A 57 10.11 -22.23 32.02
CA SER A 57 10.98 -23.28 31.48
C SER A 57 10.24 -24.28 30.59
N PRO A 58 10.80 -24.62 29.41
CA PRO A 58 10.48 -25.81 28.64
C PRO A 58 11.60 -26.85 28.82
N CYS A 59 11.37 -27.89 29.63
CA CYS A 59 12.02 -29.21 29.51
C CYS A 59 11.62 -30.12 30.69
N ALA A 60 10.80 -31.14 30.40
CA ALA A 60 10.85 -32.43 31.08
C ALA A 60 11.10 -33.48 29.98
N PRO A 61 12.18 -34.29 30.05
CA PRO A 61 12.48 -35.30 29.05
C PRO A 61 11.76 -36.61 29.40
N LEU A 62 11.49 -37.46 28.40
CA LEU A 62 11.63 -38.93 28.47
C LEU A 62 11.35 -39.61 27.11
N VAL A 63 12.46 -39.99 26.48
CA VAL A 63 12.79 -41.03 25.48
C VAL A 63 11.75 -42.16 25.26
N TRP A 64 11.50 -42.56 24.00
CA TRP A 64 11.91 -43.87 23.42
C TRP A 64 11.53 -44.00 21.93
N ASN A 65 12.47 -44.56 21.17
CA ASN A 65 12.40 -44.85 19.73
C ASN A 65 12.51 -46.38 19.55
N GLN A 66 12.00 -46.91 18.41
CA GLN A 66 12.22 -48.26 17.80
C GLN A 66 11.06 -49.29 17.86
N GLY A 67 10.57 -49.70 16.67
CA GLY A 67 10.31 -51.12 16.32
C GLY A 67 8.87 -51.65 16.06
N PHE A 68 8.46 -51.66 14.77
CA PHE A 68 7.53 -52.54 13.97
C PHE A 68 6.69 -53.68 14.61
N PRO A 69 5.52 -54.13 14.05
CA PRO A 69 5.29 -54.42 12.62
C PRO A 69 3.90 -54.10 11.99
N THR A 70 3.87 -54.09 10.65
CA THR A 70 2.66 -54.10 9.78
C THR A 70 1.79 -55.35 9.99
N PRO A 71 0.49 -55.34 9.62
CA PRO A 71 0.13 -55.99 8.36
C PRO A 71 -1.00 -55.31 7.54
N LEU A 72 -0.80 -55.38 6.22
CA LEU A 72 -1.75 -55.65 5.13
C LEU A 72 -2.98 -54.73 4.91
N GLY A 73 -2.93 -54.03 3.78
CA GLY A 73 -3.92 -54.22 2.71
C GLY A 73 -5.04 -53.17 2.63
N GLY A 74 -5.01 -52.34 1.59
CA GLY A 74 -6.18 -51.57 1.17
C GLY A 74 -5.83 -50.34 0.34
N LEU A 75 -6.37 -50.27 -0.87
CA LEU A 75 -6.21 -49.19 -1.86
C LEU A 75 -6.32 -47.79 -1.25
N PHE A 76 -5.35 -46.92 -1.53
CA PHE A 76 -5.53 -45.47 -1.39
C PHE A 76 -6.32 -44.94 -2.60
N VAL A 77 -7.64 -44.89 -2.44
CA VAL A 77 -8.52 -44.03 -3.22
C VAL A 77 -8.25 -42.58 -2.80
N TYR A 78 -7.96 -41.72 -3.76
CA TYR A 78 -7.87 -40.28 -3.61
C TYR A 78 -9.24 -39.74 -3.16
N THR A 79 -9.43 -39.52 -1.85
CA THR A 79 -10.61 -38.85 -1.32
C THR A 79 -10.33 -37.36 -1.23
N ASN A 80 -10.91 -36.62 -2.18
CA ASN A 80 -11.09 -35.18 -2.10
C ASN A 80 -11.75 -34.79 -0.76
N PRO A 81 -11.40 -33.62 -0.18
CA PRO A 81 -12.08 -33.12 1.00
C PRO A 81 -13.54 -32.78 0.69
N VAL A 82 -14.41 -33.27 1.57
CA VAL A 82 -15.86 -33.15 1.54
C VAL A 82 -16.31 -31.69 1.65
N ARG A 83 -17.23 -31.36 0.75
CA ARG A 83 -17.99 -30.13 0.51
C ARG A 83 -18.78 -29.67 1.76
N ALA A 84 -18.64 -28.39 2.09
CA ALA A 84 -19.56 -27.68 2.98
C ALA A 84 -20.92 -27.47 2.28
N PRO A 85 -22.05 -27.42 3.00
CA PRO A 85 -23.37 -27.27 2.39
C PRO A 85 -23.64 -25.83 1.95
N ASP A 86 -23.97 -25.68 0.67
CA ASP A 86 -24.41 -24.44 0.04
C ASP A 86 -25.78 -24.02 0.61
N ILE A 87 -25.81 -22.88 1.31
CA ILE A 87 -27.05 -22.15 1.59
C ILE A 87 -27.48 -21.53 0.25
N GLY A 88 -28.37 -22.23 -0.45
CA GLY A 88 -29.00 -21.74 -1.67
C GLY A 88 -29.89 -20.53 -1.41
N PHE A 89 -29.43 -19.35 -1.80
CA PHE A 89 -30.34 -18.25 -2.10
C PHE A 89 -30.82 -18.39 -3.54
N SER A 90 -32.04 -18.91 -3.67
CA SER A 90 -32.81 -18.93 -4.91
C SER A 90 -33.11 -17.48 -5.34
N SER A 91 -32.27 -16.93 -6.23
CA SER A 91 -32.48 -15.63 -6.86
C SER A 91 -33.45 -15.75 -8.04
N SER A 92 -34.66 -16.24 -7.76
CA SER A 92 -35.73 -16.41 -8.76
C SER A 92 -36.97 -15.58 -8.41
N GLN A 93 -36.77 -14.33 -7.96
CA GLN A 93 -37.81 -13.30 -7.95
C GLN A 93 -37.20 -11.90 -8.10
N PHE A 94 -36.63 -11.59 -9.28
CA PHE A 94 -36.47 -10.20 -9.69
C PHE A 94 -37.46 -9.91 -10.80
N HIS A 95 -38.69 -9.66 -10.38
CA HIS A 95 -39.75 -9.15 -11.24
C HIS A 95 -39.32 -7.78 -11.74
N LYS A 96 -39.31 -7.60 -13.07
CA LYS A 96 -39.15 -6.30 -13.72
C LYS A 96 -40.17 -5.31 -13.13
N GLN A 97 -39.69 -4.24 -12.49
CA GLN A 97 -40.50 -3.05 -12.23
C GLN A 97 -40.01 -1.94 -13.16
N HIS A 98 -40.86 -1.59 -14.12
CA HIS A 98 -40.80 -0.30 -14.81
C HIS A 98 -41.11 0.82 -13.81
N PRO A 99 -40.51 2.02 -13.93
CA PRO A 99 -40.89 3.16 -13.10
C PRO A 99 -42.18 3.79 -13.64
N PRO A 100 -43.17 4.13 -12.80
CA PRO A 100 -44.22 5.05 -13.19
C PRO A 100 -43.74 6.49 -12.96
N THR A 101 -43.81 7.30 -14.01
CA THR A 101 -43.82 8.76 -13.89
C THR A 101 -45.10 9.21 -13.20
N ARG A 102 -44.99 9.76 -11.99
CA ARG A 102 -46.00 10.65 -11.41
C ARG A 102 -45.37 11.49 -10.29
N GLY A 103 -45.50 12.81 -10.43
CA GLY A 103 -44.97 13.80 -9.49
C GLY A 103 -45.67 13.80 -8.14
N GLY A 104 -45.00 14.43 -7.17
CA GLY A 104 -45.51 14.66 -5.82
C GLY A 104 -44.37 14.63 -4.81
N SER A 105 -44.10 15.78 -4.20
CA SER A 105 -43.06 16.07 -3.22
C SER A 105 -43.23 15.33 -1.88
N ASP A 106 -42.84 14.05 -1.83
CA ASP A 106 -42.72 13.25 -0.59
C ASP A 106 -41.31 12.62 -0.43
N ILE A 107 -40.30 13.30 -0.96
CA ILE A 107 -38.89 12.98 -0.77
C ILE A 107 -38.36 14.06 0.15
N ASP A 108 -38.08 13.73 1.41
CA ASP A 108 -36.97 14.30 2.22
C ASP A 108 -37.16 14.04 3.74
N THR A 109 -38.39 13.92 4.24
CA THR A 109 -38.62 13.76 5.70
C THR A 109 -38.42 12.33 6.20
N ILE A 110 -38.81 11.31 5.41
CA ILE A 110 -38.66 9.88 5.77
C ILE A 110 -37.19 9.43 5.75
N SER A 111 -36.36 10.02 4.88
CA SER A 111 -34.93 9.71 4.77
C SER A 111 -34.12 10.29 5.94
N VAL A 112 -34.42 11.53 6.34
CA VAL A 112 -33.76 12.21 7.47
C VAL A 112 -34.02 11.47 8.79
N VAL A 113 -35.23 10.96 9.02
CA VAL A 113 -35.54 10.19 10.24
C VAL A 113 -34.78 8.86 10.30
N LYS A 114 -34.49 8.22 9.16
CA LYS A 114 -33.62 7.02 9.09
C LYS A 114 -32.16 7.38 9.40
N ILE A 115 -31.65 8.49 8.88
CA ILE A 115 -30.29 9.00 9.16
C ILE A 115 -30.11 9.36 10.64
N LEU A 116 -31.12 9.99 11.27
CA LEU A 116 -31.10 10.32 12.70
C LEU A 116 -31.04 9.07 13.60
N ARG A 117 -31.47 7.90 13.11
CA ARG A 117 -31.31 6.63 13.84
C ARG A 117 -29.88 6.11 13.78
N VAL A 118 -29.15 6.36 12.69
CA VAL A 118 -27.72 6.03 12.55
C VAL A 118 -26.86 6.82 13.54
N SER A 119 -27.24 8.06 13.90
CA SER A 119 -26.53 8.86 14.91
C SER A 119 -26.38 8.18 16.29
N ARG A 120 -27.24 7.19 16.59
CA ARG A 120 -27.15 6.38 17.81
C ARG A 120 -25.90 5.49 17.82
N VAL A 121 -25.27 5.22 16.68
CA VAL A 121 -23.97 4.51 16.59
C VAL A 121 -22.82 5.34 17.17
N LEU A 122 -22.98 6.67 17.28
CA LEU A 122 -21.99 7.58 17.85
C LEU A 122 -22.03 7.66 19.38
N ARG A 123 -22.91 6.90 20.05
CA ARG A 123 -22.99 6.82 21.52
C ARG A 123 -21.63 6.51 22.21
N PRO A 124 -20.75 5.65 21.67
CA PRO A 124 -19.41 5.44 22.22
C PRO A 124 -18.54 6.71 22.23
N LEU A 125 -18.76 7.66 21.31
CA LEU A 125 -18.05 8.95 21.34
C LEU A 125 -18.42 9.77 22.59
N ARG A 126 -19.63 9.60 23.14
CA ARG A 126 -20.00 10.20 24.44
C ARG A 126 -19.24 9.55 25.61
N ALA A 127 -18.82 8.30 25.47
CA ALA A 127 -17.99 7.61 26.47
C ALA A 127 -16.54 8.14 26.49
N ILE A 128 -16.03 8.66 25.36
CA ILE A 128 -14.73 9.38 25.29
C ILE A 128 -14.71 10.57 26.25
N ASN A 129 -15.81 11.30 26.36
CA ASN A 129 -15.93 12.42 27.31
C ASN A 129 -16.01 11.97 28.77
N ARG A 130 -16.30 10.69 29.04
CA ARG A 130 -16.39 10.12 30.39
C ARG A 130 -15.07 9.52 30.87
N ALA A 131 -14.25 8.99 29.95
CA ALA A 131 -12.96 8.37 30.25
C ALA A 131 -11.80 9.34 30.05
N LYS A 132 -11.17 9.77 31.15
CA LYS A 132 -10.06 10.76 31.15
C LYS A 132 -8.86 10.34 30.28
N GLY A 133 -8.53 9.05 30.23
CA GLY A 133 -7.41 8.52 29.42
C GLY A 133 -7.64 8.60 27.92
N LEU A 134 -8.84 8.25 27.43
CA LEU A 134 -9.16 8.26 25.99
C LEU A 134 -9.24 9.69 25.43
N LYS A 135 -9.68 10.65 26.27
CA LYS A 135 -9.67 12.08 25.93
C LYS A 135 -8.25 12.60 25.65
N HIS A 136 -7.26 12.14 26.42
CA HIS A 136 -5.87 12.55 26.22
C HIS A 136 -5.33 12.06 24.87
N VAL A 137 -5.57 10.78 24.54
CA VAL A 137 -5.16 10.18 23.26
C VAL A 137 -5.78 10.92 22.06
N VAL A 138 -7.09 11.18 22.10
CA VAL A 138 -7.78 11.92 21.01
C VAL A 138 -7.22 13.33 20.85
N GLN A 139 -6.90 14.01 21.96
CA GLN A 139 -6.30 15.34 21.91
C GLN A 139 -4.90 15.32 21.27
N CYS A 140 -4.08 14.31 21.58
CA CYS A 140 -2.78 14.11 20.93
C CYS A 140 -2.93 13.90 19.42
N VAL A 141 -3.90 13.07 18.98
CA VAL A 141 -4.19 12.86 17.56
C VAL A 141 -4.59 14.17 16.87
N VAL A 142 -5.48 14.97 17.47
CA VAL A 142 -5.91 16.25 16.87
C VAL A 142 -4.75 17.24 16.75
N VAL A 143 -3.84 17.28 17.73
CA VAL A 143 -2.61 18.11 17.66
C VAL A 143 -1.68 17.63 16.55
N ALA A 144 -1.47 16.31 16.43
CA ALA A 144 -0.65 15.72 15.37
C ALA A 144 -1.23 16.02 13.96
N VAL A 145 -2.54 15.86 13.78
CA VAL A 145 -3.22 16.13 12.50
C VAL A 145 -3.05 17.58 12.05
N LYS A 146 -3.08 18.57 12.96
CA LYS A 146 -2.88 19.98 12.61
C LYS A 146 -1.47 20.26 12.06
N SER A 147 -0.46 19.57 12.57
CA SER A 147 0.91 19.69 12.07
C SER A 147 1.06 19.07 10.68
N ILE A 148 0.49 17.87 10.50
CA ILE A 148 0.59 17.07 9.26
C ILE A 148 -0.30 17.63 8.14
N GLY A 149 -1.36 18.36 8.51
CA GLY A 149 -2.33 18.94 7.58
C GLY A 149 -1.71 19.78 6.46
N LYS A 150 -0.59 20.45 6.72
CA LYS A 150 0.14 21.22 5.69
C LYS A 150 0.63 20.33 4.55
N ILE A 151 1.24 19.19 4.87
CA ILE A 151 1.76 18.25 3.88
C ILE A 151 0.60 17.50 3.20
N MET A 152 -0.43 17.12 3.97
CA MET A 152 -1.67 16.51 3.45
C MET A 152 -2.34 17.37 2.38
N MET A 153 -2.42 18.69 2.61
CA MET A 153 -3.01 19.62 1.66
C MET A 153 -2.24 19.63 0.33
N VAL A 154 -0.90 19.57 0.38
CA VAL A 154 -0.07 19.50 -0.82
C VAL A 154 -0.30 18.17 -1.55
N THR A 155 -0.32 17.04 -0.85
CA THR A 155 -0.59 15.72 -1.44
C THR A 155 -1.97 15.68 -2.11
N PHE A 156 -3.00 16.22 -1.45
CA PHE A 156 -4.35 16.29 -1.99
C PHE A 156 -4.44 17.15 -3.26
N LEU A 157 -3.76 18.30 -3.29
CA LEU A 157 -3.69 19.15 -4.49
C LEU A 157 -3.02 18.42 -5.66
N LEU A 158 -1.98 17.65 -5.38
CA LEU A 158 -1.28 16.87 -6.39
C LEU A 158 -2.15 15.73 -6.92
N GLU A 159 -2.85 15.02 -6.04
CA GLU A 159 -3.86 14.02 -6.41
C GLU A 159 -4.95 14.64 -7.29
N PHE A 160 -5.43 15.84 -6.94
CA PHE A 160 -6.39 16.57 -7.77
C PHE A 160 -5.84 16.91 -9.16
N MET A 161 -4.58 17.36 -9.26
CA MET A 161 -3.95 17.63 -10.56
C MET A 161 -3.87 16.36 -11.42
N PHE A 162 -3.43 15.23 -10.85
CA PHE A 162 -3.42 13.95 -11.54
C PHE A 162 -4.82 13.45 -11.90
N ALA A 163 -5.82 13.72 -11.06
CA ALA A 163 -7.21 13.37 -11.35
C ALA A 163 -7.73 14.13 -12.58
N VAL A 164 -7.47 15.43 -12.67
CA VAL A 164 -7.84 16.23 -13.86
C VAL A 164 -7.13 15.68 -15.10
N ILE A 165 -5.83 15.39 -15.03
CA ILE A 165 -5.09 14.78 -16.15
C ILE A 165 -5.70 13.41 -16.52
N GLY A 166 -6.03 12.58 -15.53
CA GLY A 166 -6.65 11.27 -15.74
C GLY A 166 -8.00 11.37 -16.44
N VAL A 167 -8.85 12.33 -16.06
CA VAL A 167 -10.12 12.60 -16.75
C VAL A 167 -9.87 12.92 -18.22
N GLN A 168 -8.91 13.79 -18.54
CA GLN A 168 -8.61 14.12 -19.94
C GLN A 168 -8.09 12.93 -20.75
N LEU A 169 -7.42 11.97 -20.10
CA LEU A 169 -6.85 10.81 -20.79
C LEU A 169 -7.84 9.66 -20.97
N PHE A 170 -8.74 9.46 -20.01
CA PHE A 170 -9.49 8.20 -19.85
C PHE A 170 -11.01 8.36 -19.70
N ALA A 171 -11.57 9.59 -19.65
CA ALA A 171 -13.02 9.78 -19.56
C ALA A 171 -13.76 9.01 -20.66
N GLY A 172 -14.80 8.26 -20.28
CA GLY A 172 -15.64 7.49 -21.17
C GLY A 172 -15.02 6.21 -21.74
N LYS A 173 -13.73 5.92 -21.49
CA LYS A 173 -13.00 4.81 -22.14
C LYS A 173 -12.94 3.52 -21.32
N PHE A 174 -13.56 3.50 -20.13
CA PHE A 174 -13.55 2.36 -19.20
C PHE A 174 -14.81 1.49 -19.31
N HIS A 175 -15.58 1.70 -20.37
CA HIS A 175 -16.72 0.88 -20.70
C HIS A 175 -16.29 -0.42 -21.38
N SER A 176 -17.00 -1.51 -21.09
CA SER A 176 -16.83 -2.77 -21.79
C SER A 176 -18.15 -3.55 -21.84
N CYS A 177 -18.31 -4.34 -22.90
CA CYS A 177 -19.39 -5.31 -22.97
C CYS A 177 -19.00 -6.57 -22.18
N THR A 178 -19.97 -7.28 -21.60
CA THR A 178 -19.74 -8.61 -21.02
C THR A 178 -19.23 -9.64 -22.06
N ASP A 179 -19.48 -9.38 -23.34
CA ASP A 179 -18.99 -10.15 -24.48
C ASP A 179 -17.83 -9.40 -25.17
N SER A 180 -16.61 -9.93 -25.07
CA SER A 180 -15.41 -9.33 -25.64
C SER A 180 -15.42 -9.21 -27.17
N SER A 181 -16.34 -9.88 -27.87
CA SER A 181 -16.47 -9.76 -29.33
C SER A 181 -17.17 -8.48 -29.78
N ARG A 182 -17.83 -7.76 -28.87
CA ARG A 182 -18.60 -6.55 -29.17
C ARG A 182 -17.92 -5.32 -28.57
N LEU A 183 -17.47 -4.44 -29.47
CA LEU A 183 -16.74 -3.22 -29.11
C LEU A 183 -17.60 -1.96 -29.04
N VAL A 184 -18.85 -2.01 -29.49
CA VAL A 184 -19.73 -0.84 -29.59
C VAL A 184 -20.99 -1.09 -28.76
N PRO A 185 -21.52 -0.11 -28.01
CA PRO A 185 -22.69 -0.28 -27.15
C PRO A 185 -23.92 -0.74 -27.93
N SER A 186 -24.14 -0.24 -29.14
CA SER A 186 -25.26 -0.65 -30.01
C SER A 186 -25.22 -2.12 -30.43
N GLN A 187 -24.05 -2.76 -30.37
CA GLN A 187 -23.88 -4.18 -30.65
C GLN A 187 -23.92 -5.05 -29.38
N CYS A 188 -23.88 -4.44 -28.20
CA CYS A 188 -23.88 -5.12 -26.90
C CYS A 188 -25.33 -5.40 -26.44
N HIS A 189 -26.10 -6.08 -27.28
CA HIS A 189 -27.48 -6.48 -27.00
C HIS A 189 -27.70 -7.97 -27.30
N GLY A 190 -28.75 -8.53 -26.70
CA GLY A 190 -29.10 -9.95 -26.83
C GLY A 190 -28.35 -10.83 -25.83
N GLN A 191 -28.05 -12.05 -26.26
CA GLN A 191 -27.40 -13.07 -25.45
C GLN A 191 -26.07 -13.50 -26.06
N TYR A 192 -25.16 -13.96 -25.21
CA TYR A 192 -23.90 -14.57 -25.59
C TYR A 192 -23.69 -15.87 -24.81
N ILE A 193 -22.87 -16.75 -25.36
CA ILE A 193 -22.54 -18.03 -24.74
C ILE A 193 -21.16 -17.89 -24.11
N THR A 194 -21.04 -18.21 -22.83
CA THR A 194 -19.77 -18.38 -22.14
C THR A 194 -19.59 -19.84 -21.75
N TYR A 195 -18.33 -20.25 -21.59
CA TYR A 195 -17.97 -21.60 -21.16
C TYR A 195 -17.30 -21.49 -19.78
N GLU A 196 -18.04 -21.89 -18.75
CA GLU A 196 -17.53 -21.90 -17.37
C GLU A 196 -16.30 -22.82 -17.29
N LEU A 197 -15.21 -22.33 -16.68
CA LEU A 197 -13.92 -23.05 -16.56
C LEU A 197 -13.28 -23.49 -17.89
N GLY A 198 -13.70 -22.92 -19.03
CA GLY A 198 -13.19 -23.32 -20.35
C GLY A 198 -13.68 -24.69 -20.83
N ASP A 199 -14.66 -25.30 -20.17
CA ASP A 199 -15.27 -26.55 -20.61
C ASP A 199 -16.30 -26.30 -21.71
N ILE A 200 -15.93 -26.67 -22.95
CA ILE A 200 -16.78 -26.50 -24.14
C ILE A 200 -18.08 -27.32 -24.04
N SER A 201 -18.11 -28.34 -23.18
CA SER A 201 -19.25 -29.24 -22.97
C SER A 201 -20.41 -28.59 -22.19
N ARG A 202 -20.17 -27.45 -21.53
CA ARG A 202 -21.12 -26.81 -20.61
C ARG A 202 -21.36 -25.34 -20.96
N PRO A 203 -22.05 -25.04 -22.07
CA PRO A 203 -22.35 -23.67 -22.46
C PRO A 203 -23.37 -23.04 -21.50
N VAL A 204 -23.07 -21.83 -21.02
CA VAL A 204 -23.99 -21.01 -20.23
C VAL A 204 -24.38 -19.80 -21.06
N VAL A 205 -25.69 -19.58 -21.21
CA VAL A 205 -26.24 -18.44 -21.94
C VAL A 205 -26.45 -17.29 -20.98
N LEU A 206 -25.81 -16.16 -21.26
CA LEU A 206 -25.90 -14.94 -20.46
C LEU A 206 -26.37 -13.76 -21.31
N ALA A 207 -26.99 -12.76 -20.68
CA ALA A 207 -27.37 -11.54 -21.35
C ALA A 207 -26.15 -10.63 -21.55
N ARG A 208 -26.06 -9.97 -22.71
CA ARG A 208 -25.07 -8.93 -22.93
C ARG A 208 -25.47 -7.66 -22.18
N VAL A 209 -24.53 -7.12 -21.43
CA VAL A 209 -24.71 -5.84 -20.71
C VAL A 209 -23.50 -4.96 -20.97
N TRP A 210 -23.75 -3.69 -21.28
CA TRP A 210 -22.71 -2.67 -21.36
C TRP A 210 -22.43 -2.15 -19.96
N LEU A 211 -21.22 -2.35 -19.46
CA LEU A 211 -20.83 -2.03 -18.09
C LEU A 211 -19.76 -0.96 -18.10
N ASN A 212 -19.79 -0.09 -17.10
CA ASN A 212 -18.71 0.82 -16.79
C ASN A 212 -17.95 0.30 -15.57
N ASN A 213 -16.63 0.43 -15.56
CA ASN A 213 -15.85 0.08 -14.38
C ASN A 213 -16.19 1.05 -13.24
N PRO A 214 -16.42 0.58 -11.99
CA PRO A 214 -16.76 1.46 -10.87
C PRO A 214 -15.65 2.48 -10.56
N LEU A 215 -14.39 2.05 -10.68
CA LEU A 215 -13.21 2.92 -10.58
C LEU A 215 -12.83 3.43 -11.98
N ASN A 216 -13.31 4.61 -12.35
CA ASN A 216 -13.08 5.21 -13.66
C ASN A 216 -12.70 6.70 -13.55
N PHE A 217 -12.43 7.30 -14.70
CA PHE A 217 -12.00 8.69 -14.84
C PHE A 217 -13.05 9.56 -15.53
N ASP A 218 -14.35 9.23 -15.43
CA ASP A 218 -15.39 9.99 -16.13
C ASP A 218 -15.62 11.37 -15.50
N ASN A 219 -15.41 11.48 -14.18
CA ASN A 219 -15.57 12.71 -13.41
C ASN A 219 -14.42 12.87 -12.42
N VAL A 220 -14.04 14.11 -12.10
CA VAL A 220 -12.92 14.40 -11.18
C VAL A 220 -13.06 13.70 -9.82
N PRO A 221 -14.23 13.70 -9.13
CA PRO A 221 -14.35 13.00 -7.86
C PRO A 221 -14.14 11.49 -7.96
N ASN A 222 -14.61 10.86 -9.06
CA ASN A 222 -14.39 9.43 -9.27
C ASN A 222 -12.95 9.12 -9.68
N ALA A 223 -12.32 10.01 -10.44
CA ALA A 223 -10.90 9.94 -10.76
C ALA A 223 -10.03 10.05 -9.49
N MET A 224 -10.39 10.94 -8.56
CA MET A 224 -9.72 11.03 -7.26
C MET A 224 -9.88 9.74 -6.46
N LEU A 225 -11.10 9.19 -6.35
CA LEU A 225 -11.31 7.89 -5.69
C LEU A 225 -10.50 6.76 -6.34
N THR A 226 -10.42 6.78 -7.67
CA THR A 226 -9.65 5.82 -8.45
C THR A 226 -8.15 5.95 -8.19
N LEU A 227 -7.61 7.16 -8.15
CA LEU A 227 -6.22 7.44 -7.82
C LEU A 227 -5.90 7.15 -6.34
N PHE A 228 -6.85 7.36 -5.43
CA PHE A 228 -6.75 6.94 -4.04
C PHE A 228 -6.59 5.42 -3.95
N ALA A 229 -7.40 4.63 -4.66
CA ALA A 229 -7.23 3.17 -4.71
C ALA A 229 -5.87 2.74 -5.29
N VAL A 230 -5.33 3.50 -6.25
CA VAL A 230 -3.97 3.27 -6.76
C VAL A 230 -2.92 3.59 -5.70
N SER A 231 -3.12 4.66 -4.92
CA SER A 231 -2.17 5.07 -3.85
C SER A 231 -2.08 4.08 -2.70
N THR A 232 -3.16 3.33 -2.43
CA THR A 232 -3.16 2.25 -1.43
C THR A 232 -2.56 0.95 -1.97
N PHE A 233 -2.14 0.93 -3.24
CA PHE A 233 -1.63 -0.23 -3.95
C PHE A 233 -2.60 -1.42 -4.00
N GLU A 234 -3.91 -1.18 -3.90
CA GLU A 234 -4.92 -2.24 -4.01
C GLU A 234 -5.56 -2.27 -5.39
N GLY A 235 -5.48 -3.41 -6.08
CA GLY A 235 -6.16 -3.60 -7.38
C GLY A 235 -5.64 -2.71 -8.53
N TRP A 236 -4.59 -1.91 -8.30
CA TRP A 236 -4.03 -1.00 -9.30
C TRP A 236 -3.54 -1.68 -10.59
N PRO A 237 -3.02 -2.93 -10.61
CA PRO A 237 -2.63 -3.56 -11.87
C PRO A 237 -3.83 -3.81 -12.77
N GLY A 238 -4.98 -4.20 -12.18
CA GLY A 238 -6.22 -4.38 -12.94
C GLY A 238 -6.72 -3.08 -13.56
N LEU A 239 -6.59 -1.96 -12.84
CA LEU A 239 -6.91 -0.63 -13.36
C LEU A 239 -5.94 -0.20 -14.46
N LEU A 240 -4.65 -0.47 -14.28
CA LEU A 240 -3.62 -0.22 -15.29
C LEU A 240 -3.90 -1.00 -16.57
N TYR A 241 -4.18 -2.30 -16.48
CA TYR A 241 -4.47 -3.13 -17.66
C TYR A 241 -5.73 -2.63 -18.39
N ARG A 242 -6.80 -2.27 -17.67
CA ARG A 242 -7.97 -1.63 -18.29
C ARG A 242 -7.64 -0.31 -18.97
N SER A 243 -6.69 0.44 -18.43
CA SER A 243 -6.23 1.69 -19.04
C SER A 243 -5.40 1.45 -20.30
N ILE A 244 -4.54 0.43 -20.30
CA ILE A 244 -3.76 0.01 -21.47
C ILE A 244 -4.71 -0.44 -22.59
N ASP A 245 -5.75 -1.17 -22.23
CA ASP A 245 -6.75 -1.67 -23.17
C ASP A 245 -7.77 -0.59 -23.58
N SER A 246 -7.66 0.64 -23.06
CA SER A 246 -8.57 1.73 -23.43
C SER A 246 -8.37 2.14 -24.89
N TYR A 247 -9.46 2.37 -25.62
CA TYR A 247 -9.44 2.80 -27.02
C TYR A 247 -9.96 4.24 -27.18
N ALA A 248 -11.27 4.38 -27.40
CA ALA A 248 -11.95 5.64 -27.66
C ALA A 248 -13.22 5.74 -26.81
N GLU A 249 -13.81 6.93 -26.73
CA GLU A 249 -15.09 7.15 -26.08
C GLU A 249 -16.19 6.34 -26.77
N ASP A 250 -17.12 5.76 -26.00
CA ASP A 250 -18.19 4.87 -26.50
C ASP A 250 -17.70 3.59 -27.21
N TYR A 251 -16.44 3.22 -27.04
CA TYR A 251 -15.90 1.92 -27.48
C TYR A 251 -15.47 1.08 -26.28
N GLY A 252 -15.52 -0.23 -26.48
CA GLY A 252 -15.04 -1.23 -25.53
C GLY A 252 -13.53 -1.28 -25.49
N SER A 253 -13.00 -1.97 -24.48
CA SER A 253 -11.57 -2.22 -24.35
C SER A 253 -11.01 -3.06 -25.50
N VAL A 254 -9.90 -2.63 -26.08
CA VAL A 254 -9.13 -3.33 -27.11
C VAL A 254 -7.79 -3.72 -26.53
N TYR A 255 -7.49 -5.02 -26.54
CA TYR A 255 -6.27 -5.56 -25.92
C TYR A 255 -5.00 -4.87 -26.42
N ASN A 256 -4.19 -4.38 -25.48
CA ASN A 256 -2.88 -3.78 -25.70
C ASN A 256 -2.88 -2.59 -26.69
N ASN A 257 -3.95 -1.80 -26.70
CA ASN A 257 -4.09 -0.67 -27.63
C ASN A 257 -3.17 0.52 -27.28
N ARG A 258 -3.03 0.86 -25.99
CA ARG A 258 -2.27 2.05 -25.53
C ARG A 258 -1.31 1.70 -24.39
N PRO A 259 -0.26 0.88 -24.62
CA PRO A 259 0.72 0.54 -23.56
C PRO A 259 1.45 1.76 -22.98
N ILE A 260 1.53 2.87 -23.72
CA ILE A 260 2.20 4.11 -23.29
C ILE A 260 1.60 4.72 -22.00
N VAL A 261 0.34 4.43 -21.69
CA VAL A 261 -0.35 4.99 -20.52
C VAL A 261 0.19 4.46 -19.19
N VAL A 262 1.01 3.40 -19.20
CA VAL A 262 1.74 2.92 -18.03
C VAL A 262 2.55 4.04 -17.37
N ILE A 263 3.12 4.95 -18.18
CA ILE A 263 3.92 6.07 -17.68
C ILE A 263 3.12 6.96 -16.72
N PHE A 264 1.82 7.18 -16.98
CA PHE A 264 0.95 7.97 -16.11
C PHE A 264 0.86 7.35 -14.71
N TYR A 265 0.61 6.04 -14.63
CA TYR A 265 0.50 5.32 -13.36
C TYR A 265 1.83 5.24 -12.62
N VAL A 266 2.92 4.93 -13.33
CA VAL A 266 4.26 4.85 -12.73
C VAL A 266 4.69 6.22 -12.18
N ALA A 267 4.49 7.30 -12.94
CA ALA A 267 4.80 8.65 -12.50
C ALA A 267 3.96 9.04 -11.27
N TYR A 268 2.66 8.78 -11.29
CA TYR A 268 1.77 9.01 -10.14
C TYR A 268 2.23 8.25 -8.89
N ILE A 269 2.54 6.96 -9.03
CA ILE A 269 2.99 6.10 -7.93
C ILE A 269 4.29 6.63 -7.31
N ILE A 270 5.29 6.99 -8.12
CA ILE A 270 6.57 7.54 -7.63
C ILE A 270 6.32 8.82 -6.84
N VAL A 271 5.52 9.72 -7.42
CA VAL A 271 5.19 11.01 -6.81
C VAL A 271 4.47 10.82 -5.48
N ILE A 272 3.41 10.01 -5.43
CA ILE A 272 2.66 9.77 -4.20
C ILE A 272 3.47 9.01 -3.16
N ALA A 273 4.27 8.01 -3.56
CA ALA A 273 5.14 7.28 -2.64
C ALA A 273 6.15 8.22 -1.95
N PHE A 274 6.73 9.17 -2.68
CA PHE A 274 7.61 10.19 -2.10
C PHE A 274 6.88 11.02 -1.03
N PHE A 275 5.66 11.49 -1.32
CA PHE A 275 4.87 12.23 -0.34
C PHE A 275 4.45 11.36 0.85
N MET A 276 4.05 10.10 0.63
CA MET A 276 3.67 9.17 1.71
C MET A 276 4.81 8.94 2.69
N ILE A 277 6.05 8.77 2.20
CA ILE A 277 7.23 8.66 3.05
C ILE A 277 7.45 9.95 3.85
N ASN A 278 7.33 11.12 3.20
CA ASN A 278 7.49 12.41 3.88
C ASN A 278 6.43 12.64 4.98
N ILE A 279 5.21 12.17 4.77
CA ILE A 279 4.13 12.21 5.76
C ILE A 279 4.48 11.32 6.97
N PHE A 280 4.97 10.10 6.72
CA PHE A 280 5.37 9.18 7.78
C PHE A 280 6.54 9.75 8.60
N VAL A 281 7.59 10.25 7.93
CA VAL A 281 8.74 10.90 8.58
C VAL A 281 8.28 12.11 9.39
N GLY A 282 7.41 12.95 8.83
CA GLY A 282 6.85 14.11 9.52
C GLY A 282 6.09 13.73 10.80
N PHE A 283 5.28 12.66 10.76
CA PHE A 283 4.58 12.14 11.95
C PHE A 283 5.56 11.64 13.02
N VAL A 284 6.56 10.87 12.64
CA VAL A 284 7.58 10.33 13.56
C VAL A 284 8.36 11.47 14.23
N ILE A 285 8.81 12.48 13.48
CA ILE A 285 9.53 13.64 14.03
C ILE A 285 8.65 14.40 15.03
N VAL A 286 7.40 14.69 14.70
CA VAL A 286 6.48 15.41 15.61
C VAL A 286 6.26 14.62 16.89
N THR A 287 6.14 13.29 16.79
CA THR A 287 5.98 12.43 17.96
C THR A 287 7.23 12.45 18.84
N PHE A 288 8.43 12.33 18.26
CA PHE A 288 9.68 12.41 19.03
C PHE A 288 9.92 13.79 19.64
N GLN A 289 9.56 14.87 18.95
CA GLN A 289 9.64 16.22 19.50
C GLN A 289 8.70 16.38 20.70
N GLN A 290 7.48 15.84 20.64
CA GLN A 290 6.53 15.91 21.76
C GLN A 290 7.02 15.13 22.99
N GLU A 291 7.54 13.92 22.82
CA GLU A 291 8.08 13.12 23.92
C GLU A 291 9.36 13.74 24.49
N GLY A 292 10.27 14.21 23.62
CA GLY A 292 11.48 14.91 24.03
C GLY A 292 11.19 16.19 24.81
N GLU A 293 10.27 17.03 24.34
CA GLU A 293 9.86 18.26 25.05
C GLU A 293 9.17 17.97 26.39
N GLN A 294 8.49 16.82 26.53
CA GLN A 294 7.88 16.42 27.80
C GLN A 294 8.91 15.99 28.84
N GLU A 295 9.96 15.28 28.45
CA GLU A 295 11.00 14.81 29.37
C GLU A 295 11.83 15.97 29.95
N TYR A 296 12.14 16.99 29.13
CA TYR A 296 12.83 18.20 29.61
C TYR A 296 11.93 19.19 30.35
N ARG A 297 10.60 19.04 30.31
CA ARG A 297 9.66 19.98 30.97
C ARG A 297 9.80 20.03 32.49
N ASN A 298 10.34 18.97 33.10
CA ASN A 298 10.55 18.86 34.54
C ASN A 298 11.99 19.16 34.98
N CYS A 299 12.87 19.53 34.05
CA CYS A 299 14.22 19.99 34.35
C CYS A 299 14.29 21.51 34.18
N GLU A 300 14.51 22.25 35.28
CA GLU A 300 14.95 23.65 35.23
C GLU A 300 16.37 23.70 34.67
N LEU A 301 16.51 23.67 33.34
CA LEU A 301 17.75 24.06 32.67
C LEU A 301 17.61 25.50 32.21
N ASP A 302 17.90 26.42 33.12
CA ASP A 302 18.22 27.79 32.77
C ASP A 302 19.47 27.76 31.87
N LYS A 303 19.30 28.15 30.59
CA LYS A 303 20.31 28.06 29.53
C LYS A 303 21.55 28.94 29.80
N ASN A 304 21.58 29.68 30.92
CA ASN A 304 22.65 30.59 31.30
C ASN A 304 23.41 30.22 32.59
N GLN A 305 23.17 29.05 33.21
CA GLN A 305 23.78 28.72 34.51
C GLN A 305 25.20 28.11 34.45
N ILE A 306 25.91 28.12 33.31
CA ILE A 306 27.28 27.55 33.20
C ILE A 306 28.41 28.61 33.30
N TYR A 307 28.10 29.88 33.61
CA TYR A 307 29.15 30.90 33.81
C TYR A 307 29.05 31.63 35.14
N ASN A 308 28.90 30.91 36.25
CA ASN A 308 29.29 31.46 37.55
C ASN A 308 29.72 30.31 38.47
N TYR A 309 31.02 30.09 38.55
CA TYR A 309 31.63 29.50 39.73
C TYR A 309 32.78 30.41 40.19
N PRO A 310 32.85 30.76 41.49
CA PRO A 310 33.86 31.65 42.06
C PRO A 310 35.27 31.04 42.11
#